data_AF-A0A497TCR5-F1
#
_entry.id   AF-A0A497TCR5-F1
#
_cell.length_a   1.000
_cell.length_b   1.000
_cell.length_c   1.000
_cell.angle_alpha   90.00
_cell.angle_beta   90.00
_cell.angle_gamma   90.00
#
_symmetry.space_group_name_H-M   'P 1'
#
loop_
_entity.id
_entity.type
_entity.pdbx_description
1 polymer ?
#
loop_
_entity_poly.entity_id
_entity_poly.type
_entity_poly.pdbx_seq_one_letter_code
_entity_poly.pdbx_strand_id
1 'polypeptide(L)'
;MALVECVPNFSEGRRKEVVDAILEAITKGGKIKLLDSRMDADHNRVVVTFVGEPEECLKAAFAGCKKATELINMNEHKGEHPRIGATDVIPFVP
;
A
#
# COMPACT_ATOMS: atom_id res chain seq x y z
N MET A 1 4.14 3.47 -24.51
CA MET A 1 4.40 3.42 -23.07
C MET A 1 3.26 2.66 -22.44
N ALA A 2 3.56 1.59 -21.71
CA ALA A 2 2.54 0.72 -21.13
C ALA A 2 2.21 1.27 -19.75
N LEU A 3 0.92 1.49 -19.48
CA LEU A 3 0.47 1.97 -18.19
C LEU A 3 -0.07 0.80 -17.40
N VAL A 4 0.31 0.66 -16.13
CA VAL A 4 -0.24 -0.35 -15.22
C VAL A 4 -0.74 0.37 -13.97
N GLU A 5 -1.92 -0.02 -13.51
CA GLU A 5 -2.43 0.35 -12.18
C GLU A 5 -1.98 -0.68 -11.15
N CYS A 6 -1.48 -0.20 -10.01
CA CYS A 6 -1.18 -1.02 -8.85
C CYS A 6 -2.02 -0.57 -7.65
N VAL A 7 -2.66 -1.54 -7.00
CA VAL A 7 -3.67 -1.28 -5.95
C VAL A 7 -3.33 -2.00 -4.63
N PRO A 8 -2.14 -1.81 -4.03
CA PRO A 8 -1.77 -2.55 -2.83
C PRO A 8 -2.68 -2.23 -1.64
N ASN A 9 -2.87 -3.24 -0.80
CA ASN A 9 -3.68 -3.12 0.40
C ASN A 9 -2.85 -3.44 1.62
N PHE A 10 -2.88 -2.53 2.60
CA PHE A 10 -2.13 -2.67 3.83
C PHE A 10 -3.09 -2.78 5.02
N SER A 11 -2.74 -3.66 5.97
CA SER A 11 -3.49 -3.90 7.21
C SER A 11 -3.20 -2.78 8.23
N GLU A 12 -3.56 -1.56 7.85
CA GLU A 12 -3.51 -0.36 8.69
C GLU A 12 -4.49 0.69 8.17
N GLY A 13 -5.40 1.17 9.01
CA GLY A 13 -6.38 2.20 8.66
C GLY A 13 -6.61 3.24 9.76
N ARG A 14 -5.82 3.22 10.83
CA ARG A 14 -6.02 4.06 12.03
C ARG A 14 -4.81 4.95 12.34
N ARG A 15 -3.59 4.41 12.19
CA ARG A 15 -2.31 5.10 12.45
C ARG A 15 -1.86 5.84 11.21
N LYS A 16 -2.23 7.11 11.11
CA LYS A 16 -1.92 7.95 9.93
C LYS A 16 -0.41 8.03 9.67
N GLU A 17 0.40 8.12 10.71
CA GLU A 17 1.86 8.17 10.62
C GLU A 17 2.47 6.91 9.97
N VAL A 18 1.84 5.74 10.18
CA VAL A 18 2.26 4.49 9.54
C VAL A 18 1.88 4.49 8.06
N VAL A 19 0.65 4.93 7.75
CA VAL A 19 0.17 5.04 6.37
C VAL A 19 1.01 6.05 5.57
N ASP A 20 1.28 7.22 6.14
CA ASP A 20 2.08 8.26 5.51
C ASP A 20 3.51 7.76 5.21
N ALA A 21 4.13 7.01 6.12
CA ALA A 21 5.45 6.41 5.89
C ALA A 21 5.44 5.39 4.74
N ILE A 22 4.37 4.60 4.61
CA ILE A 22 4.19 3.66 3.49
C ILE A 22 4.01 4.42 2.17
N LEU A 23 3.18 5.46 2.15
CA LEU A 23 2.96 6.31 0.97
C LEU A 23 4.24 7.04 0.54
N GLU A 24 5.03 7.53 1.49
CA GLU A 24 6.35 8.10 1.22
C GLU A 24 7.28 7.07 0.57
N ALA A 25 7.33 5.84 1.10
CA ALA A 25 8.13 4.76 0.50
C ALA A 25 7.70 4.43 -0.94
N ILE A 26 6.39 4.40 -1.21
CA ILE A 26 5.82 4.18 -2.56
C ILE A 26 6.22 5.31 -3.52
N THR A 27 6.15 6.56 -3.08
CA THR A 27 6.31 7.75 -3.94
C THR A 27 7.73 8.29 -4.04
N LYS A 28 8.65 7.86 -3.16
CA LYS A 28 10.04 8.34 -3.10
C LYS A 28 10.78 8.32 -4.44
N GLY A 29 10.48 7.35 -5.30
CA GLY A 29 11.10 7.22 -6.63
C GLY A 29 10.62 8.25 -7.66
N GLY A 30 9.49 8.92 -7.43
CA GLY A 30 8.92 9.97 -8.30
C GLY A 30 8.47 9.52 -9.69
N LYS A 31 8.60 8.23 -10.03
CA LYS A 31 8.33 7.66 -11.36
C LYS A 31 6.97 6.98 -11.49
N ILE A 32 6.16 7.06 -10.44
CA ILE A 32 4.75 6.65 -10.43
C ILE A 32 3.89 7.86 -10.11
N LYS A 33 2.61 7.79 -10.46
CA LYS A 33 1.59 8.77 -10.07
C LYS A 33 0.67 8.14 -9.04
N LEU A 34 0.72 8.65 -7.80
CA LEU A 34 -0.28 8.32 -6.79
C LEU A 34 -1.63 8.92 -7.21
N LEU A 35 -2.67 8.08 -7.24
CA LEU A 35 -4.02 8.48 -7.61
C LEU A 35 -4.93 8.62 -6.39
N ASP A 36 -4.83 7.68 -5.45
CA ASP A 36 -5.68 7.66 -4.26
C ASP A 36 -5.02 6.90 -3.10
N SER A 37 -5.44 7.22 -1.88
CA SER A 37 -5.13 6.48 -0.67
C SER A 37 -6.32 6.58 0.29
N ARG A 38 -7.09 5.49 0.44
CA ARG A 38 -8.28 5.45 1.27
C ARG A 38 -8.04 4.62 2.51
N MET A 39 -8.00 5.30 3.66
CA MET A 39 -7.98 4.66 4.97
C MET A 39 -9.40 4.36 5.42
N ASP A 40 -9.58 3.20 6.05
CA ASP A 40 -10.82 2.76 6.67
C ASP A 40 -10.52 2.27 8.09
N ALA A 41 -11.05 3.00 9.09
CA ALA A 41 -10.76 2.75 10.49
C ALA A 41 -11.50 1.52 11.04
N ASP A 42 -12.68 1.18 10.51
CA ASP A 42 -13.47 0.03 10.97
C ASP A 42 -12.84 -1.26 10.45
N HIS A 43 -12.50 -1.28 9.16
CA HIS A 43 -11.76 -2.36 8.54
C HIS A 43 -10.28 -2.43 8.98
N ASN A 44 -9.75 -1.34 9.55
CA ASN A 44 -8.33 -1.13 9.84
C ASN A 44 -7.43 -1.45 8.63
N ARG A 45 -7.77 -0.84 7.49
CA ARG A 45 -7.13 -1.11 6.20
C ARG A 45 -6.95 0.18 5.42
N VAL A 46 -5.88 0.24 4.62
CA VAL A 46 -5.69 1.28 3.62
C VAL A 46 -5.55 0.64 2.24
N VAL A 47 -6.30 1.18 1.29
CA VAL A 47 -6.19 0.87 -0.14
C VAL A 47 -5.44 2.03 -0.80
N VAL A 48 -4.33 1.72 -1.44
CA VAL A 48 -3.52 2.71 -2.15
C VAL A 48 -3.61 2.41 -3.64
N THR A 49 -3.80 3.44 -4.47
CA THR A 49 -3.88 3.31 -5.92
C THR A 49 -2.85 4.20 -6.58
N PHE A 50 -1.99 3.63 -7.42
CA PHE A 50 -1.05 4.40 -8.24
C PHE A 50 -0.87 3.77 -9.62
N VAL A 51 -0.42 4.59 -10.57
CA VAL A 51 -0.16 4.17 -11.95
C VAL A 51 1.25 4.54 -12.39
N GLY A 52 1.80 3.80 -13.34
CA GLY A 52 3.12 4.03 -13.90
C GLY A 52 3.53 2.94 -14.89
N GLU A 53 4.77 3.01 -15.36
CA GLU A 53 5.36 1.92 -16.15
C GLU A 53 5.50 0.65 -15.27
N PRO A 54 5.36 -0.56 -15.84
CA PRO A 54 5.31 -1.81 -15.07
C PRO A 54 6.45 -1.98 -14.06
N GLU A 55 7.70 -1.71 -14.48
CA GLU A 55 8.87 -1.84 -13.61
C GLU A 55 8.89 -0.81 -12.47
N GLU A 56 8.40 0.39 -12.71
CA GLU A 56 8.36 1.45 -11.70
C GLU A 56 7.25 1.17 -10.69
N CYS A 57 6.10 0.65 -11.14
CA CYS A 57 5.06 0.16 -10.25
C CYS A 57 5.54 -0.99 -9.36
N LEU A 58 6.31 -1.94 -9.91
CA LEU A 58 6.90 -3.04 -9.14
C LEU A 58 7.82 -2.53 -8.03
N LYS A 59 8.74 -1.61 -8.35
CA LYS A 59 9.69 -1.01 -7.39
C LYS A 59 8.93 -0.27 -6.28
N ALA A 60 7.93 0.52 -6.64
CA ALA A 60 7.10 1.28 -5.70
C ALA A 60 6.31 0.35 -4.77
N ALA A 61 5.66 -0.67 -5.32
CA ALA A 61 4.91 -1.66 -4.55
C ALA A 61 5.81 -2.41 -3.55
N PHE A 62 7.01 -2.83 -3.98
CA PHE A 62 7.97 -3.50 -3.12
C PHE A 62 8.46 -2.59 -1.98
N ALA A 63 8.73 -1.31 -2.27
CA ALA A 63 9.13 -0.34 -1.26
C ALA A 63 8.03 -0.13 -0.20
N GLY A 64 6.77 0.00 -0.63
CA GLY A 64 5.61 0.06 0.26
C GLY A 64 5.46 -1.20 1.12
N CYS A 65 5.56 -2.38 0.52
CA CYS A 65 5.49 -3.67 1.22
C CYS A 65 6.58 -3.81 2.29
N LYS A 66 7.83 -3.46 1.95
CA LYS A 66 8.94 -3.45 2.91
C LYS A 66 8.65 -2.52 4.09
N LYS A 67 8.20 -1.29 3.83
CA LYS A 67 7.89 -0.32 4.89
C LYS A 67 6.73 -0.78 5.77
N ALA A 68 5.67 -1.35 5.19
CA ALA A 68 4.55 -1.90 5.92
C ALA A 68 4.99 -3.04 6.86
N THR A 69 5.89 -3.91 6.39
CA THR A 69 6.44 -5.02 7.19
C THR A 69 7.23 -4.54 8.41
N GLU A 70 7.91 -3.39 8.31
CA GLU A 70 8.66 -2.80 9.43
C GLU A 70 7.75 -2.17 10.50
N LEU A 71 6.54 -1.73 10.13
CA LEU A 71 5.68 -0.87 10.98
C LEU A 71 4.39 -1.53 11.47
N ILE A 72 3.93 -2.59 10.81
CA ILE A 72 2.65 -3.25 11.11
C ILE A 72 2.90 -4.61 11.77
N ASN A 73 2.55 -4.70 13.06
CA ASN A 73 2.58 -5.95 13.81
C ASN A 73 1.25 -6.70 13.65
N MET A 74 1.25 -7.79 12.87
CA MET A 74 0.05 -8.58 12.61
C MET A 74 -0.47 -9.36 13.82
N ASN A 75 0.36 -9.57 14.86
CA ASN A 75 -0.11 -10.20 16.11
C ASN A 75 -1.05 -9.30 16.91
N GLU A 76 -0.94 -7.98 16.72
CA GLU A 76 -1.76 -6.97 17.42
C GLU A 76 -2.87 -6.42 16.52
N HIS A 77 -2.72 -6.56 15.20
CA HIS A 77 -3.66 -6.02 14.23
C HIS A 77 -5.07 -6.62 14.35
N LYS A 78 -6.07 -5.74 14.54
CA LYS A 78 -7.50 -6.09 14.57
C LYS A 78 -8.31 -5.11 13.72
N GLY A 79 -9.19 -5.64 12.88
CA GLY A 79 -10.11 -4.91 12.01
C GLY A 79 -11.19 -5.86 11.49
N GLU A 80 -12.31 -5.33 11.02
CA GLU A 80 -13.46 -6.13 10.56
C GLU A 80 -13.19 -6.86 9.23
N HIS A 81 -12.23 -6.39 8.44
CA HIS A 81 -11.90 -6.99 7.16
C HIS A 81 -10.99 -8.21 7.33
N PRO A 82 -11.28 -9.36 6.68
CA PRO A 82 -10.35 -10.49 6.62
C PRO A 82 -9.00 -10.05 6.04
N ARG A 83 -7.91 -10.55 6.64
CA ARG A 83 -6.53 -10.20 6.26
C ARG A 83 -5.56 -11.29 6.68
N ILE A 84 -4.51 -11.49 5.89
CA ILE A 84 -3.46 -12.49 6.13
C ILE A 84 -2.07 -11.86 6.30
N GLY A 85 -1.86 -10.60 5.92
CA GLY A 85 -0.54 -9.95 5.99
C GLY A 85 -0.57 -8.45 6.26
N ALA A 86 0.59 -7.90 6.67
CA ALA A 86 0.79 -6.46 6.81
C ALA A 86 0.55 -5.73 5.47
N THR A 87 1.03 -6.37 4.39
CA THR A 87 0.54 -6.15 3.03
C THR A 87 -0.29 -7.36 2.68
N ASP A 88 -1.57 -7.18 2.39
CA ASP A 88 -2.53 -8.28 2.21
C ASP A 88 -2.55 -8.77 0.76
N VAL A 89 -2.63 -7.83 -0.19
CA VAL A 89 -2.63 -8.10 -1.63
C VAL A 89 -1.99 -6.93 -2.38
N ILE A 90 -1.37 -7.22 -3.54
CA ILE A 90 -0.78 -6.24 -4.46
C ILE A 90 -1.22 -6.58 -5.90
N PRO A 91 -2.41 -6.14 -6.34
CA PRO A 91 -2.85 -6.30 -7.71
C PRO A 91 -2.07 -5.39 -8.66
N PHE A 92 -1.80 -5.89 -9.87
CA PHE A 92 -1.32 -5.13 -11.02
C PHE A 92 -2.33 -5.33 -12.16
N VAL A 93 -2.86 -4.23 -12.70
CA VAL A 93 -3.93 -4.22 -13.69
C VAL A 93 -3.44 -3.52 -14.97
N PRO A 94 -3.55 -4.15 -16.15
CA PRO A 94 -3.09 -3.58 -17.43
C PRO A 94 -4.01 -2.47 -17.97
#